data_AF-A0AAV2BUJ7-F1
#
_entry.id   AF-A0AAV2BUJ7-F1
#
_cell.length_a   1.000
_cell.length_b   1.000
_cell.length_c   1.000
_cell.angle_alpha   90.00
_cell.angle_beta   90.00
_cell.angle_gamma   90.00
#
_symmetry.space_group_name_H-M   'P 1'
#
loop_
_entity.id
_entity.type
_entity.pdbx_description
1 polymer ?
#
loop_
_entity_poly.entity_id
_entity_poly.type
_entity_poly.pdbx_seq_one_letter_code
_entity_poly.pdbx_strand_id
1 'polypeptide(L)'
;MSSKWDDFFRILYIKPYARIGPYLVGIILGYILFKKEQQEPRKLRLVTLSAGWIIASGITLACLFGPYHQHFSLVTRSFYNAFHHTCFAASLAWVIYVCLTGQGDFVNSFLSWKAWIP
;
A
#
# COMPACT_ATOMS: atom_id res chain seq x y z
N MET A 1 -9.86 -31.74 -0.04
CA MET A 1 -9.79 -30.30 -0.34
C MET A 1 -9.56 -29.46 0.91
N SER A 2 -10.10 -29.81 2.10
CA SER A 2 -9.92 -28.99 3.31
C SER A 2 -8.48 -28.97 3.85
N SER A 3 -7.73 -30.09 3.80
CA SER A 3 -6.40 -30.17 4.43
C SER A 3 -5.40 -29.11 3.96
N LYS A 4 -5.38 -28.79 2.66
CA LYS A 4 -4.48 -27.74 2.11
C LYS A 4 -4.85 -26.33 2.56
N TRP A 5 -6.14 -26.07 2.78
CA TRP A 5 -6.61 -24.78 3.30
C TRP A 5 -6.24 -24.64 4.78
N ASP A 6 -6.45 -25.69 5.56
CA ASP A 6 -6.09 -25.73 6.98
C ASP A 6 -4.57 -25.52 7.17
N ASP A 7 -3.76 -26.15 6.31
CA ASP A 7 -2.31 -25.95 6.28
C ASP A 7 -1.90 -24.52 5.90
N PHE A 8 -2.56 -23.92 4.90
CA PHE A 8 -2.30 -22.52 4.53
C PHE A 8 -2.58 -21.57 5.70
N PHE A 9 -3.73 -21.73 6.37
CA PHE A 9 -4.08 -20.87 7.50
C PHE A 9 -3.09 -21.02 8.66
N ARG A 10 -2.73 -22.26 8.99
CA ARG A 10 -1.81 -22.59 10.08
C ARG A 10 -0.36 -22.16 9.81
N ILE A 11 0.12 -22.32 8.57
CA ILE A 11 1.54 -22.16 8.24
C ILE A 11 1.86 -20.76 7.69
N LEU A 12 0.91 -20.09 7.04
CA LEU A 12 1.14 -18.82 6.34
C LEU A 12 0.23 -17.68 6.81
N TYR A 13 -1.06 -17.93 7.02
CA TYR A 13 -2.01 -16.83 7.27
C TYR A 13 -1.97 -16.30 8.71
N ILE A 14 -1.98 -17.19 9.71
CA ILE A 14 -2.13 -16.80 11.13
C ILE A 14 -0.84 -16.22 11.73
N LYS A 15 0.30 -16.40 11.06
CA LYS A 15 1.61 -16.03 11.58
C LYS A 15 1.91 -14.55 11.33
N PRO A 16 2.12 -13.75 12.38
CA PRO A 16 2.24 -12.29 12.25
C PRO A 16 3.48 -11.85 11.47
N TYR A 17 4.56 -12.64 11.49
CA TYR A 17 5.79 -12.34 10.74
C TYR A 17 5.59 -12.33 9.22
N ALA A 18 4.61 -13.07 8.69
CA ALA A 18 4.27 -13.02 7.25
C ALA A 18 3.63 -11.67 6.85
N ARG A 19 3.28 -10.82 7.82
CA ARG A 19 2.60 -9.52 7.65
C ARG A 19 3.41 -8.35 8.20
N ILE A 20 4.68 -8.54 8.56
CA ILE A 20 5.51 -7.47 9.13
C ILE A 20 5.74 -6.31 8.15
N GLY A 21 5.76 -6.59 6.85
CA GLY A 21 6.01 -5.60 5.79
C GLY A 21 5.12 -4.35 5.87
N PRO A 22 3.78 -4.49 5.83
CA PRO A 22 2.85 -3.37 6.02
C PRO A 22 3.11 -2.52 7.27
N TYR A 23 3.44 -3.13 8.41
CA TYR A 23 3.74 -2.40 9.64
C TYR A 23 5.02 -1.55 9.49
N LEU A 24 6.07 -2.13 8.93
CA LEU A 24 7.33 -1.40 8.68
C LEU A 24 7.11 -0.23 7.73
N VAL A 25 6.32 -0.41 6.67
CA VAL A 25 5.97 0.68 5.73
C VAL A 25 5.29 1.84 6.48
N GLY A 26 4.34 1.55 7.37
CA GLY A 26 3.67 2.57 8.18
C GLY A 26 4.62 3.30 9.12
N ILE A 27 5.50 2.58 9.82
CA ILE A 27 6.50 3.17 10.73
C ILE A 27 7.46 4.08 9.96
N ILE A 28 7.96 3.62 8.80
CA ILE A 28 8.86 4.40 7.94
C ILE A 28 8.17 5.67 7.45
N LEU A 29 6.91 5.56 6.99
CA LEU A 29 6.13 6.72 6.57
C LEU A 29 5.98 7.74 7.71
N GLY A 30 5.59 7.28 8.90
CA GLY A 30 5.45 8.14 10.08
C GLY A 30 6.74 8.88 10.40
N TYR A 31 7.88 8.17 10.36
CA TYR A 31 9.19 8.78 10.56
C TYR A 31 9.55 9.82 9.50
N ILE A 32 9.26 9.55 8.22
CA ILE A 32 9.48 10.50 7.11
C ILE A 32 8.63 11.75 7.32
N LEU A 33 7.36 11.60 7.70
CA LEU A 33 6.45 12.72 7.95
C LEU A 33 6.92 13.55 9.14
N PHE A 34 7.28 12.90 10.25
CA PHE A 34 7.82 13.58 11.44
C PHE A 34 9.07 14.39 11.09
N LYS A 35 10.02 13.81 10.35
CA LYS A 35 11.23 14.53 9.94
C LYS A 35 10.91 15.69 8.98
N LYS A 36 9.90 15.54 8.13
CA LYS A 36 9.48 16.59 7.19
C LYS A 36 8.76 17.73 7.90
N GLU A 37 8.02 17.47 8.98
CA GLU A 37 7.40 18.50 9.81
C GLU A 37 8.46 19.35 10.55
N GLN A 38 9.58 18.73 10.94
CA GLN A 38 10.73 19.44 11.54
C GLN A 38 11.53 20.28 10.53
N GLN A 39 11.25 20.16 9.23
CA GLN A 39 11.92 20.90 8.16
C GLN A 39 10.89 21.78 7.43
N GLU A 40 11.35 22.85 6.78
CA GLU A 40 10.45 23.66 5.94
C GLU A 40 9.77 22.78 4.87
N PRO A 41 8.43 22.83 4.73
CA PRO A 41 7.69 21.92 3.85
C PRO A 41 8.00 22.21 2.38
N ARG A 42 9.00 21.52 1.84
CA ARG A 42 9.32 21.60 0.41
C ARG A 42 8.26 20.87 -0.41
N LYS A 43 7.59 21.61 -1.30
CA LYS A 43 6.68 21.05 -2.30
C LYS A 43 7.47 20.17 -3.27
N LEU A 44 6.91 19.00 -3.57
CA LEU A 44 7.40 18.12 -4.62
C LEU A 44 7.12 18.73 -5.99
N ARG A 45 7.94 18.37 -6.97
CA ARG A 45 7.69 18.73 -8.37
C ARG A 45 6.47 17.96 -8.87
N LEU A 46 5.69 18.58 -9.76
CA LEU A 46 4.52 17.96 -10.39
C LEU A 46 4.85 16.62 -11.05
N VAL A 47 6.03 16.49 -11.66
CA VAL A 47 6.51 15.23 -12.27
C VAL A 47 6.65 14.10 -11.23
N THR A 48 7.14 14.41 -10.03
CA THR A 48 7.28 13.42 -8.95
C THR A 48 5.91 13.03 -8.41
N LEU A 49 5.00 14.01 -8.29
CA LEU A 49 3.63 13.75 -7.86
C LEU A 49 2.88 12.84 -8.85
N SER A 50 2.93 13.16 -10.15
CA SER A 50 2.27 12.36 -11.18
C SER A 50 2.86 10.96 -11.30
N ALA A 51 4.19 10.83 -11.27
CA ALA A 51 4.85 9.53 -11.27
C ALA A 51 4.43 8.68 -10.06
N GLY A 52 4.39 9.28 -8.86
CA GLY A 52 3.95 8.58 -7.66
C GLY A 52 2.49 8.12 -7.74
N TRP A 53 1.58 8.94 -8.29
CA TRP A 53 0.20 8.54 -8.51
C TRP A 53 0.06 7.38 -9.50
N ILE A 54 0.79 7.42 -10.62
CA ILE A 54 0.78 6.35 -11.63
C ILE A 54 1.31 5.06 -11.01
N ILE A 55 2.42 5.12 -10.29
CA ILE A 55 3.04 3.96 -9.63
C ILE A 55 2.10 3.39 -8.56
N ALA A 56 1.56 4.24 -7.67
CA ALA A 56 0.67 3.82 -6.59
C ALA A 56 -0.60 3.14 -7.15
N SER A 57 -1.20 3.72 -8.20
CA SER A 57 -2.37 3.18 -8.87
C SER A 57 -2.06 1.85 -9.57
N GLY A 58 -0.95 1.78 -10.31
CA GLY A 58 -0.51 0.58 -10.99
C GLY A 58 -0.24 -0.57 -10.02
N ILE A 59 0.46 -0.32 -8.91
CA ILE A 59 0.69 -1.32 -7.86
C ILE A 59 -0.62 -1.76 -7.23
N THR A 60 -1.54 -0.83 -6.94
CA THR A 60 -2.84 -1.16 -6.33
C THR A 60 -3.66 -2.05 -7.24
N LEU A 61 -3.74 -1.71 -8.53
CA LEU A 61 -4.42 -2.51 -9.54
C LEU A 61 -3.77 -3.88 -9.73
N ALA A 62 -2.44 -3.94 -9.78
CA ALA A 62 -1.72 -5.22 -9.88
C ALA A 62 -1.93 -6.10 -8.63
N CYS A 63 -2.00 -5.51 -7.44
CA CYS A 63 -2.30 -6.24 -6.22
C CYS A 63 -3.75 -6.75 -6.21
N LEU A 64 -4.72 -5.95 -6.66
CA LEU A 64 -6.14 -6.32 -6.63
C LEU A 64 -6.53 -7.31 -7.73
N PHE A 65 -6.09 -7.04 -8.96
CA PHE A 65 -6.49 -7.80 -10.15
C PHE A 65 -5.43 -8.82 -10.61
N GLY A 66 -4.21 -8.79 -10.06
CA GLY A 66 -3.16 -9.74 -10.40
C GLY A 66 -3.59 -11.20 -10.42
N PRO A 67 -4.25 -11.74 -9.36
CA PRO A 67 -4.66 -13.14 -9.33
C PRO A 67 -5.91 -13.44 -10.16
N TYR A 68 -6.54 -12.46 -10.80
CA TYR A 68 -7.79 -12.66 -11.53
C TYR A 68 -7.57 -13.49 -12.81
N HIS A 69 -8.14 -14.69 -12.86
CA HIS A 69 -8.07 -15.62 -14.00
C HIS A 69 -6.65 -16.04 -14.46
N GLN A 70 -5.62 -15.85 -13.64
CA GLN A 70 -4.24 -16.21 -13.98
C GLN A 70 -3.77 -17.48 -13.27
N HIS A 71 -3.26 -18.44 -14.05
CA HIS A 71 -2.57 -19.62 -13.53
C HIS A 71 -1.08 -19.32 -13.34
N PHE A 72 -0.74 -18.69 -12.21
CA PHE A 72 0.64 -18.38 -11.88
C PHE A 72 1.47 -19.64 -11.60
N SER A 73 2.74 -19.59 -12.04
CA SER A 73 3.77 -20.55 -11.61
C SER A 73 3.93 -20.52 -10.09
N LEU A 74 4.44 -21.61 -9.49
CA LEU A 74 4.65 -21.69 -8.04
C LEU A 74 5.53 -20.53 -7.53
N VAL A 75 6.53 -20.15 -8.31
CA VAL A 75 7.44 -19.04 -8.00
C VAL A 75 6.67 -17.73 -7.94
N THR A 76 5.92 -17.39 -9.00
CA THR A 76 5.13 -16.15 -9.06
C THR A 76 4.08 -16.07 -7.94
N ARG A 77 3.43 -17.19 -7.61
CA ARG A 77 2.47 -17.27 -6.48
C ARG A 77 3.13 -16.97 -5.15
N SER A 78 4.32 -17.51 -4.93
CA SER A 78 5.07 -17.35 -3.67
C SER A 78 5.51 -15.89 -3.51
N PHE A 79 6.04 -15.28 -4.57
CA PHE A 79 6.38 -13.85 -4.59
C PHE A 79 5.15 -12.98 -4.37
N TYR A 80 4.06 -13.23 -5.09
CA TYR A 80 2.83 -12.45 -4.90
C TYR A 80 2.34 -12.55 -3.45
N ASN A 81 2.25 -13.76 -2.88
CA ASN A 81 1.81 -13.94 -1.51
C ASN A 81 2.71 -13.21 -0.48
N ALA A 82 4.02 -13.21 -0.70
CA ALA A 82 4.97 -12.53 0.18
C ALA A 82 4.91 -10.99 0.10
N PHE A 83 4.76 -10.43 -1.11
CA PHE A 83 4.96 -8.99 -1.34
C PHE A 83 3.67 -8.19 -1.51
N HIS A 84 2.56 -8.78 -1.96
CA HIS A 84 1.38 -8.00 -2.36
C HIS A 84 0.83 -7.11 -1.23
N HIS A 85 0.80 -7.60 0.01
CA HIS A 85 0.38 -6.79 1.16
C HIS A 85 1.31 -5.61 1.43
N THR A 86 2.63 -5.82 1.34
CA THR A 86 3.64 -4.77 1.53
C THR A 86 3.56 -3.73 0.41
N CYS A 87 3.43 -4.18 -0.84
CA CYS A 87 3.28 -3.30 -2.01
C CYS A 87 2.00 -2.46 -1.92
N PHE A 88 0.88 -3.09 -1.54
CA PHE A 88 -0.37 -2.37 -1.32
C PHE A 88 -0.25 -1.34 -0.18
N ALA A 89 0.41 -1.70 0.92
CA ALA A 89 0.68 -0.76 2.01
C ALA A 89 1.57 0.41 1.57
N ALA A 90 2.55 0.19 0.69
CA ALA A 90 3.39 1.24 0.13
C ALA A 90 2.61 2.19 -0.79
N SER A 91 1.69 1.66 -1.60
CA SER A 91 0.77 2.50 -2.39
C SER A 91 -0.12 3.36 -1.50
N LEU A 92 -0.68 2.78 -0.43
CA LEU A 92 -1.49 3.54 0.53
C LEU A 92 -0.64 4.59 1.27
N ALA A 93 0.60 4.26 1.61
CA ALA A 93 1.54 5.18 2.24
C ALA A 93 1.82 6.41 1.38
N TRP A 94 1.92 6.24 0.05
CA TRP A 94 2.03 7.37 -0.89
C TRP A 94 0.81 8.30 -0.83
N VAL A 95 -0.41 7.73 -0.82
CA VAL A 95 -1.66 8.50 -0.72
C VAL A 95 -1.67 9.33 0.57
N ILE A 96 -1.38 8.69 1.71
CA ILE A 96 -1.33 9.35 3.01
C ILE A 96 -0.29 10.48 3.01
N TYR A 97 0.92 10.22 2.49
CA TYR A 97 1.98 11.21 2.41
C TYR A 97 1.56 12.45 1.61
N VAL A 98 0.93 12.25 0.44
CA VAL A 98 0.52 13.36 -0.43
C VAL A 98 -0.63 14.16 0.21
N CYS A 99 -1.57 13.50 0.87
CA CYS A 99 -2.63 14.14 1.65
C CYS A 99 -2.07 15.00 2.80
N LEU A 100 -1.19 14.42 3.63
CA LEU A 100 -0.64 15.12 4.79
C LEU A 100 0.35 16.22 4.43
N THR A 101 1.00 16.15 3.27
CA THR A 101 1.90 17.20 2.79
C THR A 101 1.18 18.33 2.04
N GLY A 102 -0.16 18.32 1.99
CA GLY A 102 -0.96 19.38 1.35
C GLY A 102 -0.80 19.44 -0.17
N GLN A 103 -0.44 18.33 -0.81
CA GLN A 103 -0.23 18.24 -2.26
C GLN A 103 -1.25 17.33 -2.94
N GLY A 104 -2.23 16.83 -2.18
CA GLY A 104 -3.26 15.91 -2.62
C GLY A 104 -4.63 16.54 -2.80
N ASP A 105 -4.73 17.82 -3.16
CA ASP A 105 -5.99 18.61 -3.11
C ASP A 105 -7.23 17.83 -3.55
N PHE A 106 -7.20 17.19 -4.73
CA PHE A 106 -8.35 16.41 -5.23
C PHE A 106 -8.68 15.19 -4.36
N VAL A 107 -7.68 14.35 -4.06
CA VAL A 107 -7.88 13.10 -3.31
C VAL A 107 -8.20 13.38 -1.85
N ASN A 108 -7.58 14.40 -1.25
CA ASN A 108 -7.86 14.84 0.10
C ASN A 108 -9.31 15.35 0.23
N SER A 109 -9.79 16.12 -0.75
CA SER A 109 -11.19 16.58 -0.79
C SER A 109 -12.18 15.42 -0.89
N PHE A 110 -11.90 14.44 -1.75
CA PHE A 110 -12.75 13.25 -1.89
C PHE A 110 -12.80 12.41 -0.60
N LEU A 111 -11.64 12.18 0.04
CA LEU A 111 -11.53 11.39 1.27
C LEU A 111 -12.08 12.09 2.51
N SER A 112 -12.07 13.43 2.54
CA SER A 112 -12.65 14.23 3.64
C SER A 112 -14.11 14.62 3.38
N TRP A 113 -14.74 14.05 2.36
CA TRP A 113 -16.09 14.43 1.97
C TRP A 113 -17.11 14.00 3.04
N LYS A 114 -17.92 14.96 3.52
CA LYS A 114 -18.93 14.72 4.57
C LYS A 114 -20.01 13.69 4.20
N ALA A 115 -20.15 13.35 2.92
CA ALA A 115 -21.06 12.29 2.47
C ALA A 115 -20.69 10.89 3.00
N TRP A 116 -19.43 10.68 3.43
CA TRP A 116 -18.96 9.41 4.00
C TRP A 116 -19.27 9.24 5.49
N ILE A 117 -19.70 10.31 6.17
CA ILE A 117 -20.03 10.28 7.59
C ILE A 117 -21.50 9.79 7.69
N PRO A 118 -21.76 8.64 8.35
CA PRO A 118 -23.09 8.06 8.47
C PRO A 118 -24.05 8.90 9.30
#